data_AF-A0A426FU60-F1
#
_entry.id   AF-A0A426FU60-F1
#
_cell.length_a   1.000
_cell.length_b   1.000
_cell.length_c   1.000
_cell.angle_alpha   90.00
_cell.angle_beta   90.00
_cell.angle_gamma   90.00
#
_symmetry.space_group_name_H-M   'P 1'
#
loop_
_entity.id
_entity.type
_entity.pdbx_description
1 polymer ?
#
loop_
_entity_poly.entity_id
_entity_poly.type
_entity_poly.pdbx_seq_one_letter_code
_entity_poly.pdbx_strand_id
1 'polypeptide(L)'
;EVGGSEAGITYDKTVQEVEVTVEKVSATELKATSSKEAKDLVFTNKYTPAGATSVTLGAKKVLEGKNLEAGKYSFVLKEGDKELETVTNAADGSVTFSPISYNESQVGTHKYTISEVAGSETGITYDKTVQEVEVTVEKVSATELKATASKEAKDLVFTNTYTPAGATSVTLGAKKVLEGKDLEAGKYSFELKKEDGSVVETVKNAADGTVTFSPISYDESQVGTHKYTISEVAGSEAGITYDKTVQEVEVTVEKVSATELKATASKEAKDL
;
A
#
# COMPACT_ATOMS: atom_id res chain seq x y z
N GLU A 1 10.21 63.62 -11.74
CA GLU A 1 10.14 62.21 -11.30
C GLU A 1 8.97 61.54 -11.99
N VAL A 2 9.23 60.65 -12.94
CA VAL A 2 8.20 59.71 -13.41
C VAL A 2 8.62 58.39 -12.76
N GLY A 3 8.20 58.19 -11.52
CA GLY A 3 8.44 56.94 -10.82
C GLY A 3 7.64 55.84 -11.52
N GLY A 4 8.33 54.94 -12.23
CA GLY A 4 7.71 53.69 -12.65
C GLY A 4 7.20 52.93 -11.42
N SER A 5 6.10 52.19 -11.58
CA SER A 5 5.48 51.43 -10.49
C SER A 5 5.45 49.93 -10.78
N GLU A 6 6.42 49.40 -11.52
CA GLU A 6 6.47 47.98 -11.82
C GLU A 6 6.85 47.17 -10.57
N ALA A 7 6.03 46.16 -10.29
CA ALA A 7 6.17 45.28 -9.15
C ALA A 7 7.51 44.51 -9.18
N GLY A 8 8.23 44.51 -8.05
CA GLY A 8 9.51 43.80 -7.91
C GLY A 8 10.72 44.60 -8.40
N ILE A 9 10.51 45.78 -8.98
CA ILE A 9 11.59 46.71 -9.36
C ILE A 9 11.78 47.77 -8.28
N THR A 10 13.00 47.86 -7.77
CA THR A 10 13.49 49.02 -7.03
C THR A 10 14.09 50.00 -8.02
N TYR A 11 13.40 51.12 -8.25
CA TYR A 11 13.86 52.16 -9.18
C TYR A 11 14.97 53.01 -8.58
N ASP A 12 15.95 53.34 -9.41
CA ASP A 12 16.99 54.29 -9.07
C ASP A 12 16.37 55.68 -8.82
N LYS A 13 16.58 56.23 -7.63
CA LYS A 13 16.12 57.58 -7.26
C LYS A 13 17.23 58.62 -7.33
N THR A 14 18.41 58.24 -7.82
CA THR A 14 19.57 59.12 -7.91
C THR A 14 19.25 60.28 -8.84
N VAL A 15 19.41 61.51 -8.36
CA VAL A 15 19.37 62.71 -9.20
C VAL A 15 20.80 62.99 -9.64
N GLN A 16 21.03 62.95 -10.96
CA GLN A 16 22.33 63.27 -11.53
C GLN A 16 22.33 64.72 -12.02
N GLU A 17 23.08 65.58 -11.35
CA GLU A 17 23.27 66.97 -11.76
C GLU A 17 24.39 67.06 -12.80
N VAL A 18 24.15 67.86 -13.85
CA VAL A 18 25.10 68.19 -14.92
C VAL A 18 25.22 69.69 -14.96
N GLU A 19 26.44 70.19 -14.83
CA GLU A 19 26.76 71.61 -14.92
C GLU A 19 27.27 71.91 -16.33
N VAL A 20 26.81 73.02 -16.92
CA VAL A 20 27.28 73.48 -18.23
C VAL A 20 27.96 74.82 -18.04
N THR A 21 29.27 74.85 -18.27
CA THR A 21 30.06 76.08 -18.23
C THR A 21 30.16 76.66 -19.64
N VAL A 22 29.84 77.95 -19.79
CA VAL A 22 29.94 78.67 -21.07
C VAL A 22 31.02 79.75 -20.96
N GLU A 23 32.03 79.66 -21.79
CA GLU A 23 33.16 80.58 -21.82
C GLU A 23 33.18 81.37 -23.14
N LYS A 24 33.51 82.67 -23.06
CA LYS A 24 33.69 83.52 -24.23
C LYS A 24 35.06 83.30 -24.84
N VAL A 25 35.08 82.75 -26.05
CA VAL A 25 36.32 82.44 -26.79
C VAL A 25 36.77 83.64 -27.62
N SER A 26 35.82 84.36 -28.22
CA SER A 26 36.09 85.59 -29.00
C SER A 26 34.89 86.54 -29.02
N ALA A 27 34.96 87.64 -29.78
CA ALA A 27 33.83 88.58 -29.91
C ALA A 27 32.57 87.95 -30.54
N THR A 28 32.71 86.88 -31.31
CA THR A 28 31.62 86.20 -32.03
C THR A 28 31.47 84.72 -31.67
N GLU A 29 32.24 84.20 -30.73
CA GLU A 29 32.28 82.77 -30.41
C GLU A 29 32.24 82.50 -28.90
N LEU A 30 31.39 81.55 -28.50
CA LEU A 30 31.31 80.98 -27.16
C LEU A 30 31.55 79.48 -27.24
N LYS A 31 32.13 78.90 -26.18
CA LYS A 31 32.29 77.46 -26.01
C LYS A 31 31.54 77.01 -24.77
N ALA A 32 30.70 75.98 -24.91
CA ALA A 32 30.07 75.30 -23.80
C ALA A 32 30.79 73.99 -23.51
N THR A 33 31.01 73.68 -22.23
CA THR A 33 31.54 72.40 -21.76
C THR A 33 30.65 71.86 -20.66
N SER A 34 30.23 70.59 -20.79
CA SER A 34 29.44 69.91 -19.76
C SER A 34 30.34 69.20 -18.76
N SER A 35 29.98 69.22 -17.48
CA SER A 35 30.77 68.57 -16.41
C SER A 35 30.71 67.04 -16.42
N LYS A 36 29.74 66.47 -17.15
CA LYS A 36 29.56 65.02 -17.33
C LYS A 36 29.15 64.73 -18.77
N GLU A 37 29.62 63.61 -19.29
CA GLU A 37 29.12 63.04 -20.55
C GLU A 37 27.97 62.06 -20.27
N ALA A 38 27.17 61.76 -21.29
CA ALA A 38 26.03 60.83 -21.14
C ALA A 38 26.44 59.47 -20.57
N LYS A 39 27.65 58.98 -20.89
CA LYS A 39 28.19 57.71 -20.39
C LYS A 39 28.41 57.70 -18.86
N ASP A 40 28.53 58.88 -18.24
CA ASP A 40 28.75 59.05 -16.81
C ASP A 40 27.40 59.15 -16.04
N LEU A 41 26.29 59.26 -16.76
CA LEU A 41 24.93 59.38 -16.22
C LEU A 41 24.21 58.03 -16.25
N VAL A 42 24.70 57.10 -15.43
CA VAL A 42 24.12 55.75 -15.32
C VAL A 42 23.01 55.74 -14.27
N PHE A 43 21.88 55.12 -14.62
CA PHE A 43 20.77 54.83 -13.70
C PHE A 43 20.59 53.31 -13.63
N THR A 44 20.54 52.75 -12.43
CA THR A 44 20.47 51.30 -12.23
C THR A 44 19.22 50.91 -11.46
N ASN A 45 18.26 50.29 -12.14
CA ASN A 45 17.11 49.67 -11.49
C ASN A 45 17.47 48.24 -11.07
N LYS A 46 16.95 47.79 -9.93
CA LYS A 46 17.16 46.43 -9.42
C LYS A 46 15.86 45.65 -9.40
N TYR A 47 15.82 44.51 -10.11
CA TYR A 47 14.74 43.54 -9.99
C TYR A 47 15.01 42.55 -8.86
N THR A 48 13.99 42.29 -8.03
CA THR A 48 14.03 41.27 -6.96
C THR A 48 12.96 40.21 -7.25
N PRO A 49 13.34 38.97 -7.56
CA PRO A 49 12.39 37.89 -7.82
C PRO A 49 11.52 37.56 -6.61
N ALA A 50 10.35 36.96 -6.87
CA ALA A 50 9.51 36.42 -5.82
C ALA A 50 10.21 35.25 -5.08
N GLY A 51 9.94 35.15 -3.77
CA GLY A 51 10.45 34.06 -2.95
C GLY A 51 9.92 32.70 -3.41
N ALA A 52 10.73 31.65 -3.25
CA ALA A 52 10.33 30.30 -3.59
C ALA A 52 9.15 29.82 -2.73
N THR A 53 8.33 28.95 -3.30
CA THR A 53 7.21 28.30 -2.63
C THR A 53 7.38 26.78 -2.69
N SER A 54 6.58 26.03 -1.94
CA SER A 54 6.62 24.57 -1.99
C SER A 54 5.25 23.95 -1.73
N VAL A 55 5.05 22.75 -2.26
CA VAL A 55 3.88 21.92 -1.94
C VAL A 55 4.33 20.50 -1.62
N THR A 56 3.62 19.86 -0.69
CA THR A 56 3.77 18.45 -0.39
C THR A 56 2.68 17.67 -1.08
N LEU A 57 3.05 16.70 -1.91
CA LEU A 57 2.12 15.75 -2.51
C LEU A 57 2.06 14.48 -1.67
N GLY A 58 0.94 13.77 -1.76
CA GLY A 58 0.73 12.54 -1.03
C GLY A 58 -0.45 11.74 -1.56
N ALA A 59 -0.67 10.60 -0.95
CA ALA A 59 -1.76 9.68 -1.28
C ALA A 59 -2.21 8.93 -0.02
N LYS A 60 -3.27 8.13 -0.16
CA LYS A 60 -3.78 7.23 0.88
C LYS A 60 -3.70 5.78 0.41
N LYS A 61 -3.01 4.94 1.16
CA LYS A 61 -3.00 3.49 0.99
C LYS A 61 -4.08 2.85 1.87
N VAL A 62 -4.89 1.99 1.25
CA VAL A 62 -5.81 1.07 1.90
C VAL A 62 -5.41 -0.37 1.56
N LEU A 63 -5.47 -1.25 2.57
CA LEU A 63 -5.43 -2.69 2.39
C LEU A 63 -6.72 -3.28 2.95
N GLU A 64 -7.49 -3.94 2.10
CA GLU A 64 -8.70 -4.66 2.49
C GLU A 64 -8.36 -6.13 2.79
N GLY A 65 -9.12 -6.75 3.70
CA GLY A 65 -8.97 -8.18 4.04
C GLY A 65 -7.78 -8.52 4.94
N LYS A 66 -6.90 -7.57 5.24
CA LYS A 66 -5.76 -7.74 6.16
C LYS A 66 -5.35 -6.40 6.76
N ASN A 67 -4.69 -6.42 7.92
CA ASN A 67 -4.13 -5.19 8.51
C ASN A 67 -3.03 -4.61 7.63
N LEU A 68 -3.06 -3.28 7.46
CA LEU A 68 -2.01 -2.53 6.78
C LEU A 68 -0.80 -2.35 7.71
N GLU A 69 0.37 -2.78 7.24
CA GLU A 69 1.64 -2.62 7.94
C GLU A 69 2.39 -1.37 7.40
N ALA A 70 3.09 -0.65 8.26
CA ALA A 70 3.94 0.46 7.84
C ALA A 70 5.11 -0.03 6.97
N GLY A 71 5.48 0.75 5.97
CA GLY A 71 6.63 0.46 5.10
C GLY A 71 6.37 -0.60 4.04
N LYS A 72 5.17 -1.17 3.96
CA LYS A 72 4.91 -2.40 3.21
C LYS A 72 4.72 -2.19 1.71
N TYR A 73 4.04 -1.13 1.32
CA TYR A 73 3.75 -0.78 -0.08
C TYR A 73 4.52 0.47 -0.49
N SER A 74 5.12 0.44 -1.68
CA SER A 74 5.95 1.53 -2.23
C SER A 74 5.18 2.31 -3.30
N PHE A 75 5.40 3.62 -3.35
CA PHE A 75 4.73 4.55 -4.25
C PHE A 75 5.77 5.44 -4.91
N VAL A 76 5.62 5.62 -6.21
CA VAL A 76 6.51 6.44 -7.04
C VAL A 76 5.80 7.72 -7.41
N LEU A 77 6.49 8.85 -7.24
CA LEU A 77 6.10 10.15 -7.77
C LEU A 77 6.94 10.46 -9.03
N LYS A 78 6.28 10.82 -10.12
CA LYS A 78 6.93 11.22 -11.38
C LYS A 78 6.45 12.57 -11.90
N GLU A 79 7.32 13.27 -12.60
CA GLU A 79 6.99 14.41 -13.48
C GLU A 79 7.32 14.01 -14.92
N GLY A 80 6.29 13.75 -15.74
CA GLY A 80 6.47 13.04 -17.01
C GLY A 80 7.07 11.64 -16.79
N ASP A 81 8.14 11.31 -17.52
CA ASP A 81 8.85 10.02 -17.38
C ASP A 81 9.89 10.02 -16.25
N LYS A 82 10.20 11.19 -15.67
CA LYS A 82 11.22 11.33 -14.65
C LYS A 82 10.66 10.91 -13.29
N GLU A 83 11.23 9.86 -12.72
CA GLU A 83 11.04 9.52 -11.32
C GLU A 83 11.71 10.56 -10.41
N LEU A 84 10.91 11.15 -9.51
CA LEU A 84 11.38 12.14 -8.55
C LEU A 84 11.70 11.49 -7.22
N GLU A 85 10.82 10.62 -6.74
CA GLU A 85 10.94 10.01 -5.42
C GLU A 85 10.10 8.74 -5.34
N THR A 86 10.61 7.78 -4.56
CA THR A 86 9.87 6.59 -4.15
C THR A 86 9.83 6.54 -2.63
N VAL A 87 8.62 6.41 -2.07
CA VAL A 87 8.37 6.34 -0.62
C VAL A 87 7.45 5.18 -0.29
N THR A 88 7.31 4.83 0.99
CA THR A 88 6.40 3.77 1.46
C THR A 88 5.23 4.33 2.27
N ASN A 89 4.15 3.57 2.40
CA ASN A 89 3.04 3.94 3.29
C ASN A 89 3.42 3.93 4.78
N ALA A 90 2.82 4.78 5.58
CA ALA A 90 2.82 4.69 7.04
C ALA A 90 1.76 3.68 7.54
N ALA A 91 1.75 3.40 8.86
CA ALA A 91 0.82 2.47 9.48
C ALA A 91 -0.66 2.89 9.32
N ASP A 92 -0.92 4.20 9.32
CA ASP A 92 -2.25 4.75 9.07
C ASP A 92 -2.60 4.80 7.58
N GLY A 93 -1.71 4.33 6.70
CA GLY A 93 -1.85 4.36 5.26
C GLY A 93 -1.51 5.68 4.59
N SER A 94 -1.07 6.72 5.32
CA SER A 94 -0.56 7.93 4.67
C SER A 94 0.67 7.63 3.82
N VAL A 95 0.71 8.22 2.62
CA VAL A 95 1.88 8.23 1.73
C VAL A 95 2.23 9.69 1.55
N THR A 96 3.45 10.09 1.88
CA THR A 96 3.88 11.49 1.85
C THR A 96 5.24 11.59 1.20
N PHE A 97 5.32 12.40 0.14
CA PHE A 97 6.56 12.71 -0.56
C PHE A 97 7.25 13.91 0.07
N SER A 98 8.52 14.10 -0.24
CA SER A 98 9.28 15.29 0.12
C SER A 98 8.67 16.54 -0.52
N PRO A 99 8.69 17.71 0.16
CA PRO A 99 8.19 18.95 -0.42
C PRO A 99 8.89 19.31 -1.73
N ILE A 100 8.11 19.65 -2.75
CA ILE A 100 8.62 20.11 -4.05
C ILE A 100 8.68 21.63 -4.03
N SER A 101 9.86 22.20 -4.28
CA SER A 101 10.06 23.65 -4.30
C SER A 101 10.03 24.24 -5.70
N TYR A 102 9.42 25.42 -5.83
CA TYR A 102 9.28 26.16 -7.08
C TYR A 102 9.79 27.59 -6.90
N ASN A 103 10.52 28.08 -7.90
CA ASN A 103 10.92 29.47 -8.01
C ASN A 103 10.12 30.20 -9.10
N GLU A 104 10.36 31.50 -9.27
CA GLU A 104 9.57 32.34 -10.17
C GLU A 104 9.64 31.92 -11.65
N SER A 105 10.73 31.29 -12.09
CA SER A 105 10.83 30.78 -13.47
C SER A 105 9.94 29.56 -13.74
N GLN A 106 9.37 28.97 -12.69
CA GLN A 106 8.49 27.80 -12.73
C GLN A 106 7.02 28.17 -12.48
N VAL A 107 6.64 29.44 -12.66
CA VAL A 107 5.23 29.84 -12.68
C VAL A 107 4.52 29.11 -13.83
N GLY A 108 3.38 28.51 -13.53
CA GLY A 108 2.63 27.67 -14.46
C GLY A 108 2.08 26.42 -13.80
N THR A 109 1.65 25.47 -14.64
CA THR A 109 1.07 24.20 -14.19
C THR A 109 2.07 23.07 -14.40
N HIS A 110 2.35 22.34 -13.32
CA HIS A 110 3.19 21.14 -13.31
C HIS A 110 2.31 19.90 -13.13
N LYS A 111 2.53 18.87 -13.95
CA LYS A 111 1.74 17.63 -13.90
C LYS A 111 2.58 16.50 -13.31
N TYR A 112 2.02 15.86 -12.29
CA TYR A 112 2.64 14.75 -11.59
C TYR A 112 1.77 13.50 -11.66
N THR A 113 2.43 12.35 -11.65
CA THR A 113 1.77 11.06 -11.50
C THR A 113 2.27 10.36 -10.24
N ILE A 114 1.34 9.73 -9.53
CA ILE A 114 1.62 8.85 -8.39
C ILE A 114 1.14 7.46 -8.77
N SER A 115 1.95 6.44 -8.55
CA SER A 115 1.59 5.05 -8.81
C SER A 115 2.16 4.13 -7.74
N GLU A 116 1.44 3.07 -7.39
CA GLU A 116 1.96 2.00 -6.55
C GLU A 116 2.94 1.13 -7.33
N VAL A 117 4.06 0.78 -6.71
CA VAL A 117 5.01 -0.20 -7.24
C VAL A 117 4.41 -1.59 -7.06
N ALA A 118 4.30 -2.35 -8.16
CA ALA A 118 3.82 -3.72 -8.11
C ALA A 118 4.69 -4.58 -7.19
N GLY A 119 4.06 -5.20 -6.19
CA GLY A 119 4.71 -6.20 -5.35
C GLY A 119 4.44 -7.64 -5.81
N SER A 120 4.80 -8.59 -4.96
CA SER A 120 4.67 -10.03 -5.24
C SER A 120 4.11 -10.83 -4.07
N GLU A 121 3.49 -10.18 -3.07
CA GLU A 121 2.89 -10.89 -1.93
C GLU A 121 1.72 -11.75 -2.41
N THR A 122 1.78 -13.03 -2.05
CA THR A 122 0.77 -14.02 -2.41
C THR A 122 -0.57 -13.68 -1.74
N GLY A 123 -1.65 -13.70 -2.52
CA GLY A 123 -3.00 -13.36 -2.04
C GLY A 123 -3.31 -11.87 -2.05
N ILE A 124 -2.36 -11.00 -2.44
CA ILE A 124 -2.60 -9.56 -2.61
C ILE A 124 -2.86 -9.24 -4.08
N THR A 125 -3.99 -8.59 -4.34
CA THR A 125 -4.23 -7.88 -5.60
C THR A 125 -3.77 -6.44 -5.44
N TYR A 126 -2.75 -6.06 -6.22
CA TYR A 126 -2.17 -4.72 -6.20
C TYR A 126 -2.96 -3.74 -7.06
N ASP A 127 -3.14 -2.53 -6.56
CA ASP A 127 -3.67 -1.40 -7.31
C ASP A 127 -2.72 -1.06 -8.47
N LYS A 128 -3.28 -0.90 -9.67
CA LYS A 128 -2.53 -0.55 -10.89
C LYS A 128 -2.87 0.84 -11.41
N THR A 129 -3.67 1.59 -10.67
CA THR A 129 -4.06 2.94 -11.04
C THR A 129 -2.84 3.85 -11.05
N VAL A 130 -2.84 4.80 -11.98
CA VAL A 130 -1.90 5.92 -12.00
C VAL A 130 -2.73 7.15 -11.71
N GLN A 131 -2.45 7.78 -10.57
CA GLN A 131 -3.17 8.96 -10.12
C GLN A 131 -2.47 10.21 -10.61
N GLU A 132 -3.19 11.08 -11.32
CA GLU A 132 -2.68 12.37 -11.77
C GLU A 132 -3.03 13.47 -10.77
N VAL A 133 -2.05 14.33 -10.48
CA VAL A 133 -2.22 15.56 -9.70
C VAL A 133 -1.47 16.70 -10.38
N GLU A 134 -2.10 17.87 -10.42
CA GLU A 134 -1.51 19.07 -10.99
C GLU A 134 -1.15 20.04 -9.86
N VAL A 135 -0.01 20.71 -9.99
CA VAL A 135 0.39 21.80 -9.11
C VAL A 135 0.39 23.07 -9.92
N THR A 136 -0.43 24.04 -9.53
CA THR A 136 -0.45 25.38 -10.10
C THR A 136 0.42 26.29 -9.24
N VAL A 137 1.45 26.87 -9.85
CA VAL A 137 2.35 27.84 -9.24
C VAL A 137 2.00 29.22 -9.77
N GLU A 138 1.56 30.11 -8.89
CA GLU A 138 1.12 31.46 -9.24
C GLU A 138 1.97 32.50 -8.52
N LYS A 139 2.26 33.61 -9.21
CA LYS A 139 2.81 34.81 -8.58
C LYS A 139 1.67 35.63 -7.98
N VAL A 140 1.49 35.51 -6.66
CA VAL A 140 0.38 36.18 -5.94
C VAL A 140 0.72 37.63 -5.55
N SER A 141 2.00 37.98 -5.52
CA SER A 141 2.47 39.37 -5.40
C SER A 141 3.86 39.54 -6.03
N ALA A 142 4.37 40.78 -6.04
CA ALA A 142 5.72 41.10 -6.50
C ALA A 142 6.81 40.17 -5.93
N THR A 143 6.63 39.76 -4.67
CA THR A 143 7.63 39.07 -3.86
C THR A 143 7.21 37.68 -3.41
N GLU A 144 6.02 37.21 -3.79
CA GLU A 144 5.43 35.98 -3.24
C GLU A 144 4.86 35.06 -4.34
N LEU A 145 5.19 33.78 -4.22
CA LEU A 145 4.63 32.69 -5.01
C LEU A 145 3.73 31.80 -4.16
N LYS A 146 2.72 31.20 -4.78
CA LYS A 146 1.85 30.20 -4.17
C LYS A 146 1.80 28.95 -5.05
N ALA A 147 2.14 27.79 -4.48
CA ALA A 147 1.91 26.50 -5.11
C ALA A 147 0.64 25.85 -4.52
N THR A 148 -0.27 25.40 -5.38
CA THR A 148 -1.51 24.74 -4.98
C THR A 148 -1.66 23.43 -5.73
N ALA A 149 -1.84 22.31 -5.02
CA ALA A 149 -2.16 21.03 -5.63
C ALA A 149 -3.65 20.94 -5.97
N SER A 150 -4.00 20.31 -7.10
CA SER A 150 -5.38 20.18 -7.57
C SER A 150 -6.20 19.13 -6.80
N LYS A 151 -5.54 18.25 -6.05
CA LYS A 151 -6.14 17.19 -5.23
C LYS A 151 -5.40 17.06 -3.91
N GLU A 152 -6.12 16.72 -2.86
CA GLU A 152 -5.52 16.39 -1.56
C GLU A 152 -5.11 14.92 -1.51
N ALA A 153 -4.17 14.58 -0.62
CA ALA A 153 -3.68 13.21 -0.46
C ALA A 153 -4.79 12.19 -0.15
N LYS A 154 -5.83 12.60 0.58
CA LYS A 154 -6.97 11.74 0.93
C LYS A 154 -7.85 11.38 -0.27
N ASP A 155 -7.80 12.16 -1.35
CA ASP A 155 -8.59 11.94 -2.56
C ASP A 155 -7.85 11.05 -3.57
N LEU A 156 -6.56 10.80 -3.33
CA LEU A 156 -5.70 9.92 -4.11
C LEU A 156 -5.53 8.59 -3.38
N VAL A 157 -6.54 7.73 -3.49
CA VAL A 157 -6.58 6.44 -2.78
C VAL A 157 -6.07 5.31 -3.67
N PHE A 158 -5.17 4.51 -3.13
CA PHE A 158 -4.72 3.23 -3.71
C PHE A 158 -5.20 2.09 -2.83
N THR A 159 -5.95 1.15 -3.37
CA THR A 159 -6.55 0.05 -2.62
C THR A 159 -6.02 -1.29 -3.08
N ASN A 160 -5.32 -2.00 -2.19
CA ASN A 160 -5.03 -3.40 -2.39
C ASN A 160 -6.07 -4.25 -1.67
N THR A 161 -6.30 -5.45 -2.19
CA THR A 161 -7.19 -6.42 -1.56
C THR A 161 -6.41 -7.69 -1.26
N TYR A 162 -6.41 -8.11 0.00
CA TYR A 162 -6.00 -9.44 0.41
C TYR A 162 -7.18 -10.41 0.27
N THR A 163 -6.98 -11.50 -0.46
CA THR A 163 -7.93 -12.61 -0.55
C THR A 163 -7.30 -13.85 0.10
N PRO A 164 -7.85 -14.34 1.23
CA PRO A 164 -7.35 -15.56 1.85
C PRO A 164 -7.59 -16.77 0.97
N ALA A 165 -6.81 -17.81 1.16
CA ALA A 165 -7.05 -19.08 0.49
C ALA A 165 -8.42 -19.68 0.86
N GLY A 166 -9.09 -20.28 -0.13
CA GLY A 166 -10.37 -20.95 0.08
C GLY A 166 -10.22 -22.11 1.07
N ALA A 167 -11.25 -22.32 1.89
CA ALA A 167 -11.27 -23.42 2.84
C ALA A 167 -11.17 -24.78 2.13
N THR A 168 -10.53 -25.74 2.79
CA THR A 168 -10.38 -27.12 2.33
C THR A 168 -10.97 -28.06 3.37
N SER A 169 -11.28 -29.29 2.99
CA SER A 169 -11.80 -30.28 3.93
C SER A 169 -11.23 -31.66 3.70
N VAL A 170 -11.25 -32.45 4.76
CA VAL A 170 -10.89 -33.87 4.71
C VAL A 170 -11.95 -34.69 5.41
N THR A 171 -12.22 -35.87 4.87
CA THR A 171 -13.06 -36.88 5.52
C THR A 171 -12.17 -37.92 6.17
N LEU A 172 -12.35 -38.12 7.47
CA LEU A 172 -11.68 -39.19 8.21
C LEU A 172 -12.64 -40.37 8.38
N GLY A 173 -12.07 -41.56 8.58
CA GLY A 173 -12.84 -42.77 8.77
C GLY A 173 -11.97 -43.93 9.24
N ALA A 174 -12.60 -45.07 9.46
CA ALA A 174 -11.97 -46.32 9.85
C ALA A 174 -12.79 -47.51 9.33
N LYS A 175 -12.28 -48.73 9.54
CA LYS A 175 -12.98 -49.97 9.22
C LYS A 175 -13.26 -50.81 10.47
N LYS A 176 -14.54 -51.05 10.75
CA LYS A 176 -14.95 -52.06 11.74
C LYS A 176 -14.98 -53.43 11.09
N VAL A 177 -14.23 -54.36 11.66
CA VAL A 177 -14.32 -55.79 11.39
C VAL A 177 -14.85 -56.50 12.63
N LEU A 178 -15.76 -57.46 12.42
CA LEU A 178 -16.24 -58.37 13.45
C LEU A 178 -15.97 -59.80 12.99
N GLU A 179 -15.27 -60.56 13.82
CA GLU A 179 -14.98 -61.96 13.57
C GLU A 179 -15.94 -62.87 14.36
N GLY A 180 -16.27 -64.03 13.81
CA GLY A 180 -17.10 -65.04 14.47
C GLY A 180 -18.62 -64.77 14.43
N LYS A 181 -19.07 -63.61 13.92
CA LYS A 181 -20.47 -63.28 13.65
C LYS A 181 -20.54 -62.24 12.51
N ASP A 182 -21.67 -62.20 11.81
CA ASP A 182 -21.99 -61.14 10.85
C ASP A 182 -22.01 -59.75 11.51
N LEU A 183 -21.40 -58.77 10.83
CA LEU A 183 -21.42 -57.37 11.22
C LEU A 183 -22.74 -56.71 10.82
N GLU A 184 -23.50 -56.24 11.81
CA GLU A 184 -24.75 -55.51 11.59
C GLU A 184 -24.47 -53.99 11.51
N ALA A 185 -25.21 -53.29 10.64
CA ALA A 185 -25.12 -51.84 10.54
C ALA A 185 -25.58 -51.15 11.82
N GLY A 186 -24.91 -50.06 12.21
CA GLY A 186 -25.32 -49.19 13.29
C GLY A 186 -25.18 -49.78 14.69
N LYS A 187 -24.39 -50.85 14.86
CA LYS A 187 -24.19 -51.51 16.16
C LYS A 187 -23.05 -50.92 16.97
N TYR A 188 -21.92 -50.68 16.34
CA TYR A 188 -20.69 -50.24 16.99
C TYR A 188 -20.50 -48.75 16.78
N SER A 189 -20.19 -48.03 17.87
CA SER A 189 -20.00 -46.59 17.88
C SER A 189 -18.51 -46.26 17.92
N PHE A 190 -18.12 -45.21 17.21
CA PHE A 190 -16.73 -44.74 17.12
C PHE A 190 -16.69 -43.24 17.39
N GLU A 191 -15.70 -42.84 18.19
CA GLU A 191 -15.44 -41.44 18.50
C GLU A 191 -14.22 -40.96 17.73
N LEU A 192 -14.37 -39.79 17.10
CA LEU A 192 -13.27 -38.97 16.62
C LEU A 192 -12.98 -37.90 17.68
N LYS A 193 -11.74 -37.81 18.14
CA LYS A 193 -11.29 -36.80 19.12
C LYS A 193 -10.13 -35.98 18.56
N LYS A 194 -10.00 -34.75 19.05
CA LYS A 194 -8.79 -33.93 18.85
C LYS A 194 -7.69 -34.34 19.84
N GLU A 195 -6.48 -33.82 19.65
CA GLU A 195 -5.34 -34.03 20.56
C GLU A 195 -5.61 -33.63 22.02
N ASP A 196 -6.47 -32.62 22.26
CA ASP A 196 -6.86 -32.20 23.60
C ASP A 196 -7.90 -33.13 24.28
N GLY A 197 -8.30 -34.22 23.60
CA GLY A 197 -9.29 -35.19 24.06
C GLY A 197 -10.75 -34.77 23.81
N SER A 198 -11.01 -33.59 23.24
CA SER A 198 -12.36 -33.15 22.90
C SER A 198 -12.96 -34.05 21.80
N VAL A 199 -14.20 -34.50 22.01
CA VAL A 199 -14.94 -35.29 21.02
C VAL A 199 -15.42 -34.36 19.92
N VAL A 200 -15.01 -34.65 18.68
CA VAL A 200 -15.46 -33.98 17.47
C VAL A 200 -16.81 -34.54 17.05
N GLU A 201 -16.91 -35.86 16.95
CA GLU A 201 -18.10 -36.55 16.49
C GLU A 201 -18.10 -38.00 16.97
N THR A 202 -19.30 -38.55 17.16
CA THR A 202 -19.53 -39.98 17.39
C THR A 202 -20.42 -40.51 16.28
N VAL A 203 -19.95 -41.50 15.54
CA VAL A 203 -20.70 -42.14 14.44
C VAL A 203 -20.77 -43.65 14.68
N LYS A 204 -21.53 -44.36 13.84
CA LYS A 204 -21.62 -45.82 13.89
C LYS A 204 -21.17 -46.47 12.60
N ASN A 205 -20.79 -47.73 12.65
CA ASN A 205 -20.41 -48.51 11.46
C ASN A 205 -21.59 -48.70 10.49
N ALA A 206 -21.30 -48.71 9.20
CA ALA A 206 -22.21 -49.18 8.15
C ALA A 206 -22.24 -50.72 8.08
N ALA A 207 -23.12 -51.28 7.25
CA ALA A 207 -23.28 -52.74 7.08
C ALA A 207 -21.99 -53.42 6.58
N ASP A 208 -21.23 -52.73 5.74
CA ASP A 208 -19.95 -53.20 5.23
C ASP A 208 -18.81 -52.98 6.23
N GLY A 209 -19.09 -52.40 7.40
CA GLY A 209 -18.13 -52.03 8.44
C GLY A 209 -17.46 -50.68 8.27
N THR A 210 -17.78 -49.92 7.23
CA THR A 210 -17.19 -48.58 7.03
C THR A 210 -17.67 -47.61 8.10
N VAL A 211 -16.74 -46.85 8.68
CA VAL A 211 -16.99 -45.79 9.65
C VAL A 211 -16.53 -44.48 9.00
N THR A 212 -17.45 -43.55 8.79
CA THR A 212 -17.16 -42.28 8.12
C THR A 212 -17.64 -41.12 8.99
N PHE A 213 -16.72 -40.20 9.30
CA PHE A 213 -17.04 -38.96 10.00
C PHE A 213 -17.42 -37.86 9.00
N SER A 214 -18.13 -36.85 9.49
CA SER A 214 -18.44 -35.65 8.72
C SER A 214 -17.15 -34.94 8.28
N PRO A 215 -17.11 -34.32 7.08
CA PRO A 215 -15.93 -33.60 6.61
C PRO A 215 -15.49 -32.52 7.59
N ILE A 216 -14.20 -32.49 7.93
CA ILE A 216 -13.61 -31.46 8.78
C ILE A 216 -13.08 -30.36 7.87
N SER A 217 -13.60 -29.14 8.04
CA SER A 217 -13.18 -27.96 7.27
C SER A 217 -12.04 -27.23 7.95
N TYR A 218 -11.09 -26.74 7.14
CA TYR A 218 -9.96 -25.93 7.57
C TYR A 218 -9.88 -24.66 6.73
N ASP A 219 -9.71 -23.52 7.39
CA ASP A 219 -9.41 -22.25 6.75
C ASP A 219 -7.91 -21.91 6.81
N GLU A 220 -7.53 -20.76 6.24
CA GLU A 220 -6.13 -20.34 6.13
C GLU A 220 -5.46 -20.11 7.49
N SER A 221 -6.23 -19.77 8.54
CA SER A 221 -5.68 -19.62 9.89
C SER A 221 -5.29 -20.96 10.52
N GLN A 222 -5.77 -22.06 9.95
CA GLN A 222 -5.55 -23.42 10.40
C GLN A 222 -4.50 -24.17 9.54
N VAL A 223 -3.69 -23.46 8.75
CA VAL A 223 -2.52 -24.07 8.08
C VAL A 223 -1.58 -24.68 9.13
N GLY A 224 -1.16 -25.92 8.89
CA GLY A 224 -0.35 -26.70 9.83
C GLY A 224 -0.86 -28.13 10.00
N THR A 225 -0.36 -28.81 11.02
CA THR A 225 -0.71 -30.21 11.32
C THR A 225 -1.73 -30.27 12.46
N HIS A 226 -2.81 -31.02 12.24
CA HIS A 226 -3.86 -31.29 13.22
C HIS A 226 -3.90 -32.78 13.54
N LYS A 227 -3.87 -33.11 14.82
CA LYS A 227 -3.88 -34.51 15.27
C LYS A 227 -5.26 -34.92 15.76
N TYR A 228 -5.65 -36.12 15.34
CA TYR A 228 -6.90 -36.75 15.69
C TYR A 228 -6.69 -38.18 16.16
N THR A 229 -7.60 -38.64 17.01
CA THR A 229 -7.68 -40.05 17.41
C THR A 229 -9.05 -40.62 17.10
N ILE A 230 -9.09 -41.85 16.58
CA ILE A 230 -10.32 -42.62 16.37
C ILE A 230 -10.29 -43.84 17.30
N SER A 231 -11.37 -44.05 18.06
CA SER A 231 -11.49 -45.20 18.97
C SER A 231 -12.91 -45.74 19.00
N GLU A 232 -13.04 -47.07 19.14
CA GLU A 232 -14.33 -47.70 19.40
C GLU A 232 -14.82 -47.36 20.82
N VAL A 233 -16.11 -47.04 20.94
CA VAL A 233 -16.76 -46.83 22.24
C VAL A 233 -17.15 -48.18 22.81
N ALA A 234 -16.71 -48.45 24.04
CA ALA A 234 -17.03 -49.69 24.72
C ALA A 234 -18.55 -49.87 24.86
N GLY A 235 -19.06 -50.99 24.35
CA GLY A 235 -20.46 -51.40 24.54
C GLY A 235 -20.61 -52.44 25.65
N SER A 236 -21.75 -53.12 25.67
CA SER A 236 -22.14 -54.08 26.71
C SER A 236 -22.69 -55.41 26.18
N GLU A 237 -22.53 -55.69 24.88
CA GLU A 237 -23.03 -56.93 24.27
C GLU A 237 -22.24 -58.15 24.79
N ALA A 238 -22.95 -59.13 25.35
CA ALA A 238 -22.34 -60.32 25.90
C ALA A 238 -21.68 -61.16 24.81
N GLY A 239 -20.45 -61.63 25.06
CA GLY A 239 -19.67 -62.41 24.09
C GLY A 239 -18.88 -61.57 23.09
N ILE A 240 -19.01 -60.24 23.12
CA ILE A 240 -18.20 -59.33 22.29
C ILE A 240 -17.04 -58.77 23.11
N THR A 241 -15.84 -58.86 22.55
CA THR A 241 -14.67 -58.11 23.05
C THR A 241 -14.51 -56.86 22.19
N TYR A 242 -14.68 -55.68 22.80
CA TYR A 242 -14.54 -54.39 22.12
C TYR A 242 -13.07 -54.01 21.96
N ASP A 243 -12.75 -53.38 20.84
CA ASP A 243 -11.39 -52.92 20.57
C ASP A 243 -11.03 -51.74 21.48
N LYS A 244 -9.82 -51.77 22.04
CA LYS A 244 -9.27 -50.70 22.89
C LYS A 244 -8.19 -49.89 22.15
N THR A 245 -7.89 -50.26 20.91
CA THR A 245 -6.91 -49.58 20.07
C THR A 245 -7.38 -48.16 19.79
N VAL A 246 -6.48 -47.21 20.00
CA VAL A 246 -6.68 -45.81 19.63
C VAL A 246 -5.84 -45.56 18.39
N GLN A 247 -6.51 -45.25 17.28
CA GLN A 247 -5.86 -44.98 16.02
C GLN A 247 -5.55 -43.49 15.90
N GLU A 248 -4.26 -43.16 15.73
CA GLU A 248 -3.82 -41.78 15.50
C GLU A 248 -3.79 -41.46 14.00
N VAL A 249 -4.32 -40.29 13.65
CA VAL A 249 -4.35 -39.73 12.30
C VAL A 249 -3.93 -38.26 12.36
N GLU A 250 -3.00 -37.88 11.50
CA GLU A 250 -2.60 -36.48 11.33
C GLU A 250 -3.20 -35.92 10.05
N VAL A 251 -3.73 -34.72 10.10
CA VAL A 251 -4.17 -33.96 8.92
C VAL A 251 -3.22 -32.80 8.73
N THR A 252 -2.53 -32.77 7.60
CA THR A 252 -1.68 -31.63 7.22
C THR A 252 -2.46 -30.72 6.28
N VAL A 253 -2.60 -29.45 6.66
CA VAL A 253 -3.24 -28.39 5.89
C VAL A 253 -2.15 -27.48 5.34
N GLU A 254 -2.02 -27.42 4.02
CA GLU A 254 -0.99 -26.64 3.34
C GLU A 254 -1.63 -25.60 2.41
N LYS A 255 -0.98 -24.44 2.28
CA LYS A 255 -1.33 -23.46 1.26
C LYS A 255 -0.61 -23.82 -0.04
N VAL A 256 -1.37 -24.28 -1.04
CA VAL A 256 -0.82 -24.75 -2.32
C VAL A 256 -0.77 -23.65 -3.38
N SER A 257 -1.58 -22.60 -3.23
CA SER A 257 -1.50 -21.38 -4.04
C SER A 257 -2.03 -20.18 -3.26
N ALA A 258 -2.05 -19.00 -3.89
CA ALA A 258 -2.60 -17.78 -3.28
C ALA A 258 -4.02 -17.95 -2.75
N THR A 259 -4.83 -18.74 -3.44
CA THR A 259 -6.26 -18.86 -3.22
C THR A 259 -6.70 -20.28 -2.84
N GLU A 260 -5.77 -21.21 -2.64
CA GLU A 260 -6.10 -22.63 -2.47
C GLU A 260 -5.33 -23.26 -1.31
N LEU A 261 -6.07 -23.99 -0.48
CA LEU A 261 -5.57 -24.87 0.57
C LEU A 261 -5.77 -26.33 0.17
N LYS A 262 -4.91 -27.20 0.71
CA LYS A 262 -5.04 -28.64 0.60
C LYS A 262 -4.92 -29.28 1.98
N ALA A 263 -5.94 -30.04 2.39
CA ALA A 263 -5.89 -30.91 3.56
C ALA A 263 -5.58 -32.35 3.14
N THR A 264 -4.61 -32.98 3.80
CA THR A 264 -4.19 -34.37 3.53
C THR A 264 -4.12 -35.15 4.84
N ALA A 265 -4.83 -36.28 4.93
CA ALA A 265 -4.72 -37.19 6.07
C ALA A 265 -3.51 -38.12 5.91
N SER A 266 -2.84 -38.44 7.01
CA SER A 266 -1.65 -39.31 7.05
C SER A 266 -1.96 -40.79 6.77
N LYS A 267 -3.23 -41.18 6.91
CA LYS A 267 -3.75 -42.54 6.70
C LYS A 267 -5.12 -42.47 6.05
N GLU A 268 -5.41 -43.41 5.15
CA GLU A 268 -6.75 -43.56 4.61
C GLU A 268 -7.64 -44.38 5.55
N ALA A 269 -8.96 -44.22 5.45
CA ALA A 269 -9.92 -44.94 6.28
C ALA A 269 -9.82 -46.47 6.17
N LYS A 270 -9.26 -47.00 5.07
CA LYS A 270 -9.06 -48.44 4.87
C LYS A 270 -7.83 -48.99 5.61
N ASP A 271 -6.91 -48.11 6.00
CA ASP A 271 -5.66 -48.45 6.67
C ASP A 271 -5.80 -48.34 8.21
N LEU A 272 -7.03 -48.07 8.69
CA LEU A 272 -7.42 -47.78 10.07
C LEU A 272 -8.55 -48.69 10.53
#